data_AF-A0A7Y2E6F8-F1
#
_entry.id   AF-A0A7Y2E6F8-F1
#
_cell.length_a   1.000
_cell.length_b   1.000
_cell.length_c   1.000
_cell.angle_alpha   90.00
_cell.angle_beta   90.00
_cell.angle_gamma   90.00
#
_symmetry.space_group_name_H-M   'P 1'
#
loop_
_entity.id
_entity.type
_entity.pdbx_description
1 polymer ?
#
loop_
_entity_poly.entity_id
_entity_poly.type
_entity_poly.pdbx_seq_one_letter_code
_entity_poly.pdbx_strand_id
1 'polypeptide(L)'
;TCGAWWADDICHDGTPNGYAVYEVDGSDVRWRYKSTGRPADEQIRLYARGSDPSAPGEVVANVWDADPEWDVRLYVNGEPRGPMAPRVGLDPWAVERFDGPDAPEHRPWVQPLATSHMYYAPVGPGANDILVEATDRFGRTYTARPIGR
;
A
#
# COMPACT_ATOMS: atom_id res chain seq x y z
N THR A 1 -8.16 8.13 -8.54
CA THR A 1 -6.81 8.59 -8.91
C THR A 1 -6.51 8.13 -10.33
N CYS A 2 -5.91 9.00 -11.16
CA CYS A 2 -5.62 8.76 -12.57
C CYS A 2 -4.17 8.28 -12.70
N GLY A 3 -3.95 6.96 -12.66
CA GLY A 3 -2.68 6.18 -12.77
C GLY A 3 -1.43 6.89 -13.33
N ALA A 4 -0.97 7.94 -12.64
CA ALA A 4 0.04 8.87 -13.10
C ALA A 4 -0.13 9.34 -14.58
N TRP A 5 -1.36 9.72 -14.96
CA TRP A 5 -1.74 10.25 -16.29
C TRP A 5 -1.87 9.25 -17.44
N TRP A 6 -2.27 8.00 -17.19
CA TRP A 6 -2.30 6.92 -18.19
C TRP A 6 -0.91 6.51 -18.69
N ALA A 7 0.14 6.83 -17.93
CA ALA A 7 1.47 6.30 -18.17
C ALA A 7 1.58 4.86 -17.65
N ASP A 8 0.78 4.53 -16.63
CA ASP A 8 0.81 3.25 -15.94
C ASP A 8 -0.57 2.88 -15.35
N ASP A 9 -0.68 1.68 -14.78
CA ASP A 9 -1.85 1.22 -14.02
C ASP A 9 -1.81 1.66 -12.53
N ILE A 10 -0.70 2.25 -12.08
CA ILE A 10 -0.52 2.81 -10.73
C ILE A 10 -0.45 4.34 -10.72
N CYS A 11 -0.81 4.92 -9.59
CA CYS A 11 -0.73 6.34 -9.30
C CYS A 11 0.65 6.71 -8.76
N HIS A 12 0.93 8.02 -8.63
CA HIS A 12 2.21 8.53 -8.12
C HIS A 12 2.59 7.99 -6.73
N ASP A 13 1.60 7.64 -5.92
CA ASP A 13 1.76 7.06 -4.58
C ASP A 13 1.79 5.52 -4.58
N GLY A 14 1.85 4.89 -5.76
CA GLY A 14 1.84 3.43 -5.93
C GLY A 14 0.47 2.76 -5.88
N THR A 15 -0.58 3.49 -5.51
CA THR A 15 -1.95 2.97 -5.46
C THR A 15 -2.44 2.60 -6.87
N PRO A 16 -3.09 1.45 -7.09
CA PRO A 16 -3.73 1.16 -8.38
C PRO A 16 -4.73 2.25 -8.76
N ASN A 17 -4.87 2.56 -10.05
CA ASN A 17 -5.88 3.50 -10.52
C ASN A 17 -7.31 3.09 -10.09
N GLY A 18 -8.16 4.06 -9.77
CA GLY A 18 -9.44 3.75 -9.13
C GLY A 18 -10.22 4.98 -8.70
N TYR A 19 -11.29 4.73 -7.93
CA TYR A 19 -12.26 5.74 -7.51
C TYR A 19 -12.73 5.47 -6.09
N ALA A 20 -13.15 6.52 -5.38
CA ALA A 20 -13.81 6.37 -4.10
C ALA A 20 -15.31 6.10 -4.31
N VAL A 21 -15.86 5.18 -3.53
CA VAL A 21 -17.29 4.89 -3.43
C VAL A 21 -17.74 5.39 -2.07
N TYR A 22 -18.73 6.27 -2.06
CA TYR A 22 -19.36 6.79 -0.84
C TYR A 22 -20.76 6.21 -0.71
N GLU A 23 -21.08 5.69 0.47
CA GLU A 23 -22.38 5.16 0.85
C GLU A 23 -22.93 6.05 1.96
N VAL A 24 -24.11 6.63 1.74
CA VAL A 24 -24.71 7.64 2.63
C VAL A 24 -26.08 7.16 3.07
N ASP A 25 -26.27 7.02 4.38
CA ASP A 25 -27.56 6.75 5.04
C ASP A 25 -27.81 7.81 6.12
N GLY A 26 -28.56 8.86 5.74
CA GLY A 26 -28.78 10.01 6.60
C GLY A 26 -27.47 10.72 6.95
N SER A 27 -27.06 10.62 8.22
CA SER A 27 -25.78 11.15 8.72
C SER A 27 -24.67 10.10 8.81
N ASP A 28 -24.96 8.83 8.58
CA ASP A 28 -23.94 7.78 8.46
C ASP A 28 -23.32 7.85 7.06
N VAL A 29 -22.00 8.06 7.02
CA VAL A 29 -21.23 8.15 5.78
C VAL A 29 -20.11 7.14 5.85
N ARG A 30 -20.11 6.19 4.91
CA ARG A 30 -19.06 5.20 4.73
C ARG A 30 -18.41 5.43 3.39
N TRP A 31 -17.11 5.15 3.31
CA TRP A 31 -16.41 5.25 2.04
C TRP A 31 -15.44 4.10 1.87
N ARG A 32 -15.12 3.85 0.61
CA ARG A 32 -14.04 2.94 0.26
C ARG A 32 -13.39 3.36 -1.02
N TYR A 33 -12.08 3.18 -1.10
CA TYR A 33 -11.43 3.14 -2.39
C TYR A 33 -11.78 1.87 -3.15
N LYS A 34 -11.86 1.96 -4.47
CA LYS A 34 -12.12 0.85 -5.38
C LYS A 34 -11.15 0.94 -6.54
N SER A 35 -10.13 0.08 -6.50
CA SER A 35 -9.21 -0.10 -7.62
C SER A 35 -9.93 -0.63 -8.86
N THR A 36 -9.57 -0.12 -10.02
CA THR A 36 -10.15 -0.49 -11.32
C THR A 36 -9.67 -1.87 -11.72
N GLY A 37 -10.57 -2.72 -12.22
CA GLY A 37 -10.22 -4.09 -12.67
C GLY A 37 -9.80 -5.07 -11.57
N ARG A 38 -9.84 -4.65 -10.30
CA ARG A 38 -9.47 -5.45 -9.12
C ARG A 38 -10.69 -5.72 -8.23
N PRO A 39 -10.62 -6.59 -7.22
CA PRO A 39 -11.64 -6.72 -6.17
C PRO A 39 -11.76 -5.46 -5.30
N ALA A 40 -12.80 -5.38 -4.45
CA ALA A 40 -13.01 -4.22 -3.55
C ALA A 40 -12.30 -4.36 -2.20
N ASP A 41 -11.84 -5.56 -1.90
CA ASP A 41 -11.07 -5.99 -0.73
C ASP A 41 -9.55 -5.97 -0.99
N GLU A 42 -9.12 -5.42 -2.11
CA GLU A 42 -7.71 -5.16 -2.38
C GLU A 42 -7.39 -3.72 -1.96
N GLN A 43 -6.80 -3.58 -0.76
CA GLN A 43 -6.39 -2.29 -0.17
C GLN A 43 -4.91 -2.25 0.23
N ILE A 44 -4.16 -3.34 0.05
CA ILE A 44 -2.80 -3.48 0.54
C ILE A 44 -1.91 -4.03 -0.56
N ARG A 45 -0.74 -3.43 -0.72
CA ARG A 45 0.41 -4.06 -1.36
C ARG A 45 1.52 -4.22 -0.33
N LEU A 46 1.94 -5.46 -0.10
CA LEU A 46 3.01 -5.78 0.83
C LEU A 46 4.30 -6.10 0.08
N TYR A 47 5.38 -5.49 0.52
CA TYR A 47 6.71 -5.67 -0.01
C TYR A 47 7.59 -6.47 0.94
N ALA A 48 8.51 -7.23 0.35
CA ALA A 48 9.45 -8.05 1.10
C ALA A 48 10.44 -7.19 1.92
N ARG A 49 11.15 -7.86 2.83
CA ARG A 49 12.17 -7.22 3.66
C ARG A 49 13.21 -6.52 2.78
N GLY A 50 13.43 -5.24 3.03
CA GLY A 50 14.43 -4.43 2.34
C GLY A 50 14.06 -4.02 0.91
N SER A 51 12.78 -4.09 0.54
CA SER A 51 12.28 -3.46 -0.68
C SER A 51 12.41 -1.94 -0.67
N ASP A 52 12.39 -1.30 0.51
CA ASP A 52 12.78 0.09 0.68
C ASP A 52 14.26 0.15 1.15
N PRO A 53 15.18 0.71 0.33
CA PRO A 53 16.60 0.81 0.69
C PRO A 53 16.88 1.63 1.95
N SER A 54 15.98 2.54 2.33
CA SER A 54 16.09 3.32 3.58
C SER A 54 15.74 2.50 4.83
N ALA A 55 15.06 1.36 4.65
CA ALA A 55 14.59 0.47 5.70
C ALA A 55 14.95 -1.01 5.40
N PRO A 56 16.24 -1.36 5.26
CA PRO A 56 16.68 -2.68 4.80
C PRO A 56 16.31 -3.84 5.75
N GLY A 57 15.92 -3.53 6.99
CA GLY A 57 15.51 -4.48 8.02
C GLY A 57 14.02 -4.74 8.11
N GLU A 58 13.21 -4.06 7.30
CA GLU A 58 11.76 -3.98 7.49
C GLU A 58 11.01 -4.45 6.24
N VAL A 59 9.81 -4.97 6.45
CA VAL A 59 8.79 -5.00 5.41
C VAL A 59 8.09 -3.66 5.36
N VAL A 60 7.54 -3.35 4.19
CA VAL A 60 6.74 -2.15 3.98
C VAL A 60 5.43 -2.53 3.30
N ALA A 61 4.33 -1.96 3.78
CA ALA A 61 3.00 -2.10 3.20
C ALA A 61 2.50 -0.73 2.73
N ASN A 62 2.06 -0.66 1.48
CA ASN A 62 1.24 0.45 0.98
C ASN A 62 -0.22 0.08 1.23
N VAL A 63 -0.90 0.84 2.10
CA VAL A 63 -2.29 0.59 2.50
C VAL A 63 -3.16 1.75 2.05
N TRP A 64 -3.63 1.75 0.80
CA TRP A 64 -4.39 2.88 0.28
C TRP A 64 -5.77 3.02 0.95
N ASP A 65 -6.35 4.23 0.89
CA ASP A 65 -7.55 4.65 1.62
C ASP A 65 -7.40 4.71 3.16
N ALA A 66 -6.22 4.34 3.68
CA ALA A 66 -5.96 4.37 5.11
C ALA A 66 -6.05 5.77 5.69
N ASP A 67 -6.57 5.81 6.90
CA ASP A 67 -6.67 7.00 7.73
C ASP A 67 -6.21 6.68 9.16
N PRO A 68 -6.08 7.68 10.06
CA PRO A 68 -5.53 7.47 11.39
C PRO A 68 -6.31 6.49 12.29
N GLU A 69 -7.56 6.15 11.96
CA GLU A 69 -8.36 5.19 12.72
C GLU A 69 -8.16 3.74 12.26
N TRP A 70 -7.41 3.50 11.17
CA TRP A 70 -7.11 2.15 10.69
C TRP A 70 -6.10 1.45 11.59
N ASP A 71 -6.33 0.16 11.81
CA ASP A 71 -5.46 -0.72 12.57
C ASP A 71 -4.73 -1.67 11.61
N VAL A 72 -3.43 -1.43 11.43
CA VAL A 72 -2.57 -2.19 10.51
C VAL A 72 -1.60 -3.05 11.31
N ARG A 73 -1.68 -4.36 11.16
CA ARG A 73 -0.95 -5.35 11.96
C ARG A 73 -0.12 -6.29 11.10
N LEU A 74 1.04 -6.65 11.63
CA LEU A 74 1.93 -7.64 11.04
C LEU A 74 1.72 -9.01 11.72
N TYR A 75 1.72 -10.06 10.91
CA TYR A 75 1.81 -11.45 11.34
C TYR A 75 3.01 -12.11 10.65
N VAL A 76 3.73 -12.95 11.40
CA VAL A 76 4.88 -13.72 10.89
C VAL A 76 4.73 -15.16 11.35
N ASN A 77 4.73 -16.10 10.40
CA ASN A 77 4.44 -17.51 10.65
C ASN A 77 3.12 -17.74 11.43
N GLY A 78 2.09 -16.96 11.12
CA GLY A 78 0.79 -16.99 11.80
C GLY A 78 0.75 -16.33 13.19
N GLU A 79 1.88 -15.90 13.75
CA GLU A 79 1.91 -15.22 15.06
C GLU A 79 1.82 -13.69 14.92
N PRO A 80 0.97 -13.01 15.71
CA PRO A 80 0.87 -11.56 15.68
C PRO A 80 2.16 -10.90 16.17
N ARG A 81 2.66 -9.94 15.41
CA ARG A 81 3.86 -9.14 15.73
C ARG A 81 3.54 -7.72 16.19
N GLY A 82 2.26 -7.34 16.19
CA GLY A 82 1.78 -6.04 16.65
C GLY A 82 1.54 -5.05 15.50
N PRO A 83 1.25 -3.78 15.85
CA PRO A 83 0.95 -2.74 14.87
C PRO A 83 2.18 -2.37 14.04
N MET A 84 1.94 -2.03 12.77
CA MET A 84 2.94 -1.45 11.89
C MET A 84 3.02 0.07 12.09
N ALA A 85 4.22 0.64 11.95
CA ALA A 85 4.44 2.07 12.11
C ALA A 85 4.14 2.83 10.82
N PRO A 86 3.18 3.78 10.80
CA PRO A 86 2.95 4.63 9.64
C PRO A 86 4.14 5.57 9.43
N ARG A 87 4.51 5.80 8.17
CA ARG A 87 5.55 6.75 7.77
C ARG A 87 5.12 7.48 6.50
N VAL A 88 5.55 8.73 6.39
CA VAL A 88 5.56 9.42 5.09
C VAL A 88 6.74 8.89 4.29
N GLY A 89 6.47 8.31 3.12
CA GLY A 89 7.52 7.68 2.31
C GLY A 89 7.07 7.49 0.87
N LEU A 90 8.01 7.05 0.02
CA LEU A 90 7.71 6.66 -1.36
C LEU A 90 7.33 5.18 -1.41
N ASP A 91 6.38 4.85 -2.27
CA ASP A 91 6.03 3.47 -2.55
C ASP A 91 7.15 2.77 -3.37
N PRO A 92 7.69 1.62 -2.93
CA PRO A 92 8.78 0.94 -3.64
C PRO A 92 8.47 0.63 -5.10
N TRP A 93 7.23 0.26 -5.43
CA TRP A 93 6.84 -0.02 -6.81
C TRP A 93 6.73 1.26 -7.64
N ALA A 94 6.19 2.34 -7.08
CA ALA A 94 6.19 3.64 -7.75
C ALA A 94 7.61 4.13 -8.06
N VAL A 95 8.56 3.93 -7.13
CA VAL A 95 9.98 4.25 -7.36
C VAL A 95 10.54 3.41 -8.50
N GLU A 96 10.32 2.10 -8.48
CA GLU A 96 10.79 1.21 -9.56
C GLU A 96 10.21 1.59 -10.93
N ARG A 97 8.94 1.99 -10.98
CA ARG A 97 8.24 2.30 -12.23
C ARG A 97 8.53 3.68 -12.78
N PHE A 98 8.74 4.67 -11.93
CA PHE A 98 8.83 6.07 -12.36
C PHE A 98 10.23 6.67 -12.25
N ASP A 99 11.08 6.13 -11.36
CA ASP A 99 12.48 6.55 -11.20
C ASP A 99 13.48 5.42 -11.51
N GLY A 100 13.00 4.24 -11.90
CA GLY A 100 13.83 3.10 -12.27
C GLY A 100 14.44 3.18 -13.67
N PRO A 101 15.27 2.20 -14.05
CA PRO A 101 15.92 2.17 -15.36
C PRO A 101 14.95 2.08 -16.53
N ASP A 102 13.74 1.54 -16.29
CA ASP A 102 12.67 1.38 -17.27
C ASP A 102 11.61 2.49 -17.19
N ALA A 103 11.95 3.63 -16.55
CA ALA A 103 11.04 4.76 -16.40
C ALA A 103 10.57 5.29 -17.79
N PRO A 104 9.30 5.68 -17.94
CA PRO A 104 8.78 6.15 -19.23
C PRO A 104 9.51 7.41 -19.75
N GLU A 105 10.31 7.27 -20.80
CA GLU A 105 11.05 8.39 -21.42
C GLU A 105 10.14 9.54 -21.88
N HIS A 106 8.90 9.22 -22.27
CA HIS A 106 7.98 10.18 -22.86
C HIS A 106 7.27 11.09 -21.84
N ARG A 107 7.46 10.89 -20.54
CA ARG A 107 6.77 11.67 -19.48
C ARG A 107 7.64 11.87 -18.22
N PRO A 108 8.76 12.59 -18.31
CA PRO A 108 9.72 12.75 -17.20
C PRO A 108 9.17 13.52 -15.98
N TRP A 109 8.02 14.18 -16.11
CA TRP A 109 7.31 14.81 -14.98
C TRP A 109 6.47 13.81 -14.17
N VAL A 110 6.34 12.57 -14.64
CA VAL A 110 5.71 11.49 -13.88
C VAL A 110 6.76 10.89 -12.97
N GLN A 111 6.67 11.22 -11.69
CA GLN A 111 7.60 10.81 -10.63
C GLN A 111 6.81 10.20 -9.46
N PRO A 112 7.45 9.36 -8.63
CA PRO A 112 6.81 8.88 -7.41
C PRO A 112 6.62 10.05 -6.44
N LEU A 113 5.50 10.08 -5.73
CA LEU A 113 5.19 11.10 -4.73
C LEU A 113 5.07 10.46 -3.35
N ALA A 114 5.58 11.17 -2.34
CA ALA A 114 5.51 10.70 -0.97
C ALA A 114 4.06 10.65 -0.50
N THR A 115 3.74 9.58 0.24
CA THR A 115 2.40 9.32 0.76
C THR A 115 2.45 8.97 2.25
N SER A 116 1.37 9.28 2.97
CA SER A 116 1.22 9.01 4.40
C SER A 116 0.69 7.61 4.72
N HIS A 117 0.38 6.80 3.70
CA HIS A 117 -0.20 5.48 3.86
C HIS A 117 0.80 4.33 3.69
N MET A 118 2.07 4.60 4.01
CA MET A 118 3.11 3.57 4.09
C MET A 118 3.27 3.08 5.53
N TYR A 119 3.28 1.77 5.72
CA TYR A 119 3.36 1.13 7.04
C TYR A 119 4.57 0.19 7.08
N TYR A 120 5.39 0.31 8.13
CA TYR A 120 6.66 -0.41 8.26
C TYR A 120 6.70 -1.26 9.52
N ALA A 121 7.35 -2.42 9.43
CA ALA A 121 7.65 -3.24 10.59
C ALA A 121 8.95 -4.05 10.42
N PRO A 122 9.78 -4.15 11.47
CA PRO A 122 11.01 -4.93 11.43
C PRO A 122 10.74 -6.42 11.38
N VAL A 123 11.48 -7.12 10.52
CA VAL A 123 11.44 -8.58 10.41
C VAL A 123 12.86 -9.16 10.36
N GLY A 124 13.03 -10.33 11.00
CA GLY A 124 14.29 -11.06 10.94
C GLY A 124 14.57 -11.63 9.55
N PRO A 125 15.84 -11.94 9.21
CA PRO A 125 16.20 -12.51 7.91
C PRO A 125 15.60 -13.90 7.63
N GLY A 126 15.13 -14.60 8.67
CA GLY A 126 14.42 -15.88 8.55
C GLY A 126 12.89 -15.76 8.67
N ALA A 127 12.33 -14.55 8.59
CA ALA A 127 10.89 -14.37 8.56
C ALA A 127 10.31 -14.91 7.26
N ASN A 128 9.73 -16.10 7.35
CA ASN A 128 8.93 -16.71 6.32
C ASN A 128 7.45 -16.44 6.63
N ASP A 129 6.56 -16.63 5.66
CA ASP A 129 5.11 -16.49 5.85
C ASP A 129 4.72 -15.14 6.50
N ILE A 130 4.90 -14.05 5.77
CA ILE A 130 4.52 -12.71 6.20
C ILE A 130 3.10 -12.42 5.73
N LEU A 131 2.30 -11.87 6.63
CA LEU A 131 0.94 -11.40 6.37
C LEU A 131 0.75 -10.04 7.02
N VAL A 132 0.18 -9.10 6.28
CA VAL A 132 -0.34 -7.86 6.85
C VAL A 132 -1.85 -7.91 6.81
N GLU A 133 -2.46 -7.48 7.90
CA GLU A 133 -3.89 -7.30 8.07
C GLU A 133 -4.15 -5.82 8.36
N ALA A 134 -5.03 -5.19 7.59
CA ALA A 134 -5.47 -3.82 7.85
C ALA A 134 -6.97 -3.83 8.08
N THR A 135 -7.42 -3.29 9.21
CA THR A 135 -8.84 -3.10 9.51
C THR A 135 -9.17 -1.62 9.48
N ASP A 136 -10.15 -1.24 8.67
CA ASP A 136 -10.58 0.16 8.57
C ASP A 136 -11.52 0.59 9.70
N ARG A 137 -11.79 1.90 9.75
CA ARG A 137 -12.68 2.51 10.76
C ARG A 137 -14.11 1.96 10.75
N PHE A 138 -14.52 1.29 9.67
CA PHE A 138 -15.84 0.70 9.52
C PHE A 138 -15.85 -0.80 9.83
N GLY A 139 -14.71 -1.37 10.23
CA GLY A 139 -14.56 -2.78 10.59
C GLY A 139 -14.35 -3.73 9.42
N ARG A 140 -14.01 -3.24 8.21
CA ARG A 140 -13.64 -4.10 7.09
C ARG A 140 -12.16 -4.44 7.17
N THR A 141 -11.85 -5.71 6.94
CA THR A 141 -10.48 -6.23 7.03
C THR A 141 -9.95 -6.59 5.65
N TYR A 142 -8.72 -6.19 5.39
CA TYR A 142 -7.97 -6.47 4.17
C TYR A 142 -6.68 -7.18 4.53
N THR A 143 -6.24 -8.10 3.68
CA THR A 143 -5.02 -8.87 3.93
C THR A 143 -4.13 -8.92 2.71
N ALA A 144 -2.81 -8.87 2.92
CA ALA A 144 -1.84 -9.08 1.85
C ALA A 144 -0.62 -9.87 2.32
N ARG A 145 -0.04 -10.60 1.38
CA ARG A 145 1.23 -11.31 1.50
C ARG A 145 2.26 -10.66 0.58
N PRO A 146 3.57 -10.75 0.86
CA PRO A 146 4.57 -10.15 -0.01
C PRO A 146 4.42 -10.68 -1.43
N ILE A 147 4.46 -9.78 -2.41
CA ILE A 147 4.50 -10.19 -3.82
C ILE A 147 5.81 -10.95 -4.04
N GLY A 148 5.71 -12.19 -4.53
CA GLY A 148 6.88 -12.95 -4.96
C GLY A 148 7.54 -12.22 -6.14
N ARG A 149 8.84 -12.02 -6.08
CA ARG A 149 9.62 -11.65 -7.27
C ARG A 149 9.60 -12.78 -8.29
#